data_AF-A0A2E3NIE8-F1
#
_entry.id   AF-A0A2E3NIE8-F1
#
_cell.length_a   1.000
_cell.length_b   1.000
_cell.length_c   1.000
_cell.angle_alpha   90.00
_cell.angle_beta   90.00
_cell.angle_gamma   90.00
#
_symmetry.space_group_name_H-M   'P 1'
#
loop_
_entity.id
_entity.type
_entity.pdbx_description
1 polymer ?
#
loop_
_entity_poly.entity_id
_entity_poly.type
_entity_poly.pdbx_seq_one_letter_code
_entity_poly.pdbx_strand_id
1 'polypeptide(L)'
;MNLEFRLFGGLVAAQSTMAAIATLSEEEKGSQAGGSLLHSIHAYFLHPGSYDRPIRFVVDRIRNGRTFTTRRVVAHQNGEAIFNMSASFARPEEGMSFQRPAPRIDGPDGLPEWTDVRNKGLGLPPPKVYDNPIEVRVLDENEFAEGQPKDPVRSAWMRSRGVIPNDPDLHTAILIYATDRTLIATAMKGAGGVPMKTHMGSSLDHTV
;
A
#
# COMPACT_ATOMS: atom_id res chain seq x y z
N MET A 1 7.34 23.85 -3.46
CA MET A 1 7.46 22.64 -2.61
C MET A 1 7.92 21.51 -3.53
N ASN A 2 9.18 21.08 -3.46
CA ASN A 2 9.70 20.03 -4.35
C ASN A 2 9.11 18.67 -3.92
N LEU A 3 8.11 18.21 -4.68
CA LEU A 3 7.46 16.92 -4.49
C LEU A 3 8.40 15.73 -4.82
N GLU A 4 9.55 15.98 -5.45
CA GLU A 4 10.50 14.97 -5.96
C GLU A 4 11.20 14.13 -4.88
N PHE A 5 11.12 14.49 -3.60
CA PHE A 5 11.82 13.78 -2.53
C PHE A 5 10.90 13.12 -1.49
N ARG A 6 9.57 13.21 -1.65
CA ARG A 6 8.64 12.70 -0.62
C ARG A 6 8.52 11.18 -0.68
N LEU A 7 8.84 10.54 0.44
CA LEU A 7 8.73 9.11 0.62
C LEU A 7 7.29 8.61 0.38
N PHE A 8 7.13 7.56 -0.42
CA PHE A 8 5.84 6.96 -0.71
C PHE A 8 5.30 6.21 0.51
N GLY A 9 4.03 6.45 0.86
CA GLY A 9 3.40 5.90 2.06
C GLY A 9 3.41 4.37 2.11
N GLY A 10 3.03 3.72 1.02
CA GLY A 10 3.06 2.27 0.88
C GLY A 10 4.44 1.65 1.08
N LEU A 11 5.52 2.38 0.75
CA LEU A 11 6.87 1.91 1.04
C LEU A 11 7.16 1.86 2.54
N VAL A 12 6.76 2.90 3.28
CA VAL A 12 6.92 2.95 4.75
C VAL A 12 6.06 1.90 5.42
N ALA A 13 4.84 1.70 4.96
CA ALA A 13 3.94 0.67 5.47
C ALA A 13 4.52 -0.73 5.23
N ALA A 14 4.96 -1.05 4.01
CA ALA A 14 5.57 -2.33 3.67
C ALA A 14 6.85 -2.61 4.47
N GLN A 15 7.74 -1.63 4.60
CA GLN A 15 8.96 -1.78 5.41
C GLN A 15 8.65 -1.93 6.90
N SER A 16 7.65 -1.20 7.41
CA SER A 16 7.19 -1.36 8.79
C SER A 16 6.61 -2.75 9.04
N THR A 17 5.89 -3.32 8.07
CA THR A 17 5.42 -4.71 8.12
C THR A 17 6.58 -5.69 8.20
N MET A 18 7.59 -5.55 7.34
CA MET A 18 8.78 -6.40 7.41
C MET A 18 9.52 -6.24 8.74
N ALA A 19 9.59 -5.02 9.29
CA ALA A 19 10.16 -4.79 10.61
C ALA A 19 9.37 -5.51 11.72
N ALA A 20 8.04 -5.50 11.67
CA ALA A 20 7.20 -6.24 12.61
C ALA A 20 7.44 -7.75 12.50
N ILE A 21 7.40 -8.30 11.28
CA ILE A 21 7.65 -9.72 10.97
C ILE A 21 9.03 -10.17 11.49
N ALA A 22 10.06 -9.34 11.29
CA ALA A 22 11.42 -9.64 11.74
C ALA A 22 11.56 -9.84 13.26
N THR A 23 10.58 -9.36 14.05
CA THR A 23 10.58 -9.54 15.51
C THR A 23 9.81 -10.76 16.00
N LEU A 24 9.18 -11.53 15.11
CA LEU A 24 8.57 -12.81 15.45
C LEU A 24 9.67 -13.81 15.83
N SER A 25 9.42 -14.60 16.88
CA SER A 25 10.28 -15.73 17.27
C SER A 25 10.21 -16.83 16.21
N GLU A 26 11.17 -17.77 16.24
CA GLU A 26 11.14 -18.92 15.32
C GLU A 26 9.89 -19.81 15.55
N GLU A 27 9.38 -19.87 16.78
CA GLU A 27 8.11 -20.52 17.07
C GLU A 27 6.92 -19.77 16.47
N GLU A 28 6.92 -18.43 16.57
CA GLU A 28 5.88 -17.58 15.97
C GLU A 28 5.92 -17.64 14.45
N LYS A 29 7.09 -17.75 13.82
CA LYS A 29 7.26 -17.88 12.36
C LYS A 29 6.87 -19.27 11.85
N GLY A 30 7.02 -20.31 12.67
CA GLY A 30 6.65 -21.70 12.36
C GLY A 30 7.46 -22.29 11.20
N SER A 31 8.21 -23.36 11.45
CA SER A 31 9.12 -23.93 10.45
C SER A 31 8.46 -24.51 9.19
N GLN A 32 7.15 -24.81 9.20
CA GLN A 32 6.30 -25.09 8.03
C GLN A 32 4.80 -24.93 8.35
N ALA A 33 4.03 -24.28 7.46
CA ALA A 33 2.56 -24.20 7.39
C ALA A 33 1.74 -23.76 8.63
N GLY A 34 2.33 -23.65 9.82
CA GLY A 34 1.67 -23.25 11.08
C GLY A 34 2.19 -21.93 11.67
N GLY A 35 2.98 -21.18 10.91
CA GLY A 35 3.50 -19.86 11.27
C GLY A 35 2.42 -18.80 11.40
N SER A 36 2.62 -17.83 12.28
CA SER A 36 1.73 -16.69 12.46
C SER A 36 1.81 -15.79 11.23
N LEU A 37 0.71 -15.61 10.54
CA LEU A 37 0.60 -14.75 9.36
C LEU A 37 0.02 -13.40 9.76
N LEU A 38 0.49 -12.34 9.11
CA LEU A 38 -0.12 -11.02 9.26
C LEU A 38 -1.57 -11.09 8.74
N HIS A 39 -2.52 -10.61 9.54
CA HIS A 39 -3.93 -10.59 9.16
C HIS A 39 -4.56 -9.20 9.23
N SER A 40 -3.91 -8.23 9.89
CA SER A 40 -4.33 -6.84 9.81
C SER A 40 -3.21 -5.86 10.16
N ILE A 41 -3.30 -4.66 9.58
CA ILE A 41 -2.55 -3.49 10.01
C ILE A 41 -3.46 -2.27 10.17
N HIS A 42 -3.11 -1.39 11.10
CA HIS A 42 -3.69 -0.05 11.22
C HIS A 42 -2.56 0.96 11.35
N ALA A 43 -2.54 1.99 10.51
CA ALA A 43 -1.42 2.90 10.43
C ALA A 43 -1.83 4.37 10.28
N TYR A 44 -0.98 5.27 10.76
CA TYR A 44 -1.07 6.72 10.59
C TYR A 44 0.22 7.28 10.00
N PHE A 45 0.08 8.17 9.02
CA PHE A 45 1.16 8.98 8.45
C PHE A 45 1.23 10.31 9.19
N LEU A 46 2.34 10.56 9.89
CA LEU A 46 2.47 11.69 10.81
C LEU A 46 3.18 12.87 10.17
N HIS A 47 4.30 12.60 9.50
CA HIS A 47 5.13 13.61 8.84
C HIS A 47 5.64 13.11 7.48
N PRO A 48 5.87 14.01 6.51
CA PRO A 48 6.44 13.63 5.23
C PRO A 48 7.86 13.08 5.41
N GLY A 49 8.09 11.83 5.01
CA GLY A 49 9.44 11.26 4.94
C GLY A 49 10.19 11.69 3.67
N SER A 50 11.50 11.40 3.64
CA SER A 50 12.39 11.69 2.51
C SER A 50 13.19 10.47 2.06
N TYR A 51 13.47 10.36 0.75
CA TYR A 51 14.27 9.26 0.17
C TYR A 51 15.79 9.40 0.37
N ASP A 52 16.27 10.58 0.72
CA ASP A 52 17.71 10.89 0.81
C ASP A 52 18.39 10.43 2.12
N ARG A 53 17.63 9.80 3.02
CA ARG A 53 18.11 9.41 4.36
C ARG A 53 17.45 8.12 4.84
N PRO A 54 18.14 7.33 5.69
CA PRO A 54 17.60 6.09 6.21
C PRO A 54 16.40 6.33 7.15
N ILE A 55 15.57 5.31 7.29
CA ILE A 55 14.43 5.28 8.21
C ILE A 55 14.76 4.28 9.32
N ARG A 56 14.56 4.68 10.58
CA ARG A 56 14.71 3.78 11.73
C ARG A 56 13.34 3.26 12.15
N PHE A 57 13.13 1.96 12.07
CA PHE A 57 11.91 1.31 12.54
C PHE A 57 12.10 0.81 13.97
N VAL A 58 11.29 1.30 14.90
CA VAL A 58 11.25 0.87 16.30
C VAL A 58 10.04 -0.03 16.49
N VAL A 59 10.26 -1.25 16.96
CA VAL A 59 9.19 -2.25 17.10
C VAL A 59 8.98 -2.60 18.57
N ASP A 60 7.79 -2.29 19.09
CA ASP A 60 7.34 -2.73 20.40
C ASP A 60 6.60 -4.06 20.29
N ARG A 61 7.01 -5.05 21.09
CA ARG A 61 6.34 -6.37 21.19
C ARG A 61 5.17 -6.30 22.17
N ILE A 62 4.07 -5.69 21.74
CA ILE A 62 2.89 -5.42 22.58
C ILE A 62 2.32 -6.69 23.22
N ARG A 63 2.22 -7.78 22.44
CA ARG A 63 1.68 -9.07 22.92
C ARG A 63 2.29 -10.23 22.14
N ASN A 64 2.63 -11.30 22.87
CA ASN A 64 2.93 -12.63 22.30
C ASN A 64 1.92 -13.61 22.91
N GLY A 65 0.80 -13.81 22.24
CA GLY A 65 -0.23 -14.75 22.67
C GLY A 65 -0.08 -16.10 21.97
N ARG A 66 -0.84 -17.10 22.45
CA ARG A 66 -0.88 -18.42 21.81
C ARG A 66 -1.47 -18.36 20.38
N THR A 67 -2.50 -17.55 20.18
CA THR A 67 -3.20 -17.40 18.90
C THR A 67 -2.83 -16.10 18.19
N PHE A 68 -2.75 -15.00 18.93
CA PHE A 68 -2.50 -13.67 18.38
C PHE A 68 -1.21 -13.05 18.91
N THR A 69 -0.46 -12.45 18.00
CA THR A 69 0.75 -11.68 18.29
C THR A 69 0.56 -10.27 17.77
N THR A 70 0.91 -9.28 18.59
CA THR A 70 0.71 -7.86 18.25
C THR A 70 2.05 -7.12 18.32
N ARG A 71 2.31 -6.32 17.30
CA ARG A 71 3.47 -5.44 17.20
C ARG A 71 3.01 -4.01 16.98
N ARG A 72 3.68 -3.05 17.60
CA ARG A 72 3.61 -1.65 17.21
C ARG A 72 4.91 -1.27 16.55
N VAL A 73 4.85 -0.57 15.43
CA VAL A 73 6.03 -0.07 14.70
C VAL A 73 5.94 1.43 14.59
N VAL A 74 6.98 2.13 15.03
CA VAL A 74 7.14 3.57 14.80
C VAL A 74 8.34 3.77 13.89
N ALA A 75 8.12 4.39 12.73
CA ALA A 75 9.19 4.76 11.82
C ALA A 75 9.66 6.18 12.13
N HIS A 76 10.98 6.35 12.28
CA HIS A 76 11.62 7.63 12.56
C HIS A 76 12.56 8.07 11.44
N GLN A 77 12.57 9.37 11.14
CA GLN A 77 13.62 10.03 10.36
C GLN A 77 14.07 11.30 11.10
N ASN A 78 15.37 11.56 11.17
CA ASN A 78 15.96 12.69 11.91
C ASN A 78 15.48 12.80 13.38
N GLY A 79 15.17 11.66 14.02
CA GLY A 79 14.64 11.63 15.39
C GLY A 79 13.12 11.83 15.51
N GLU A 80 12.46 12.34 14.47
CA GLU A 80 11.01 12.57 14.45
C GLU A 80 10.26 11.33 13.97
N ALA A 81 9.09 11.06 14.57
CA ALA A 81 8.23 9.97 14.14
C ALA A 81 7.48 10.38 12.86
N ILE A 82 7.69 9.65 11.76
CA ILE A 82 7.04 9.93 10.47
C ILE A 82 5.83 9.02 10.23
N PHE A 83 5.76 7.87 10.89
CA PHE A 83 4.73 6.86 10.69
C PHE A 83 4.57 6.00 11.95
N ASN A 84 3.34 5.59 12.24
CA ASN A 84 3.02 4.69 13.35
C ASN A 84 2.04 3.62 12.87
N MET A 85 2.31 2.35 13.19
CA MET A 85 1.51 1.21 12.76
C MET A 85 1.32 0.21 13.89
N SER A 86 0.13 -0.36 14.00
CA SER A 86 -0.15 -1.58 14.75
C SER A 86 -0.32 -2.72 13.75
N ALA A 87 0.36 -3.86 13.98
CA ALA A 87 0.28 -5.06 13.17
C ALA A 87 -0.15 -6.25 14.04
N SER A 88 -1.12 -7.01 13.55
CA SER A 88 -1.63 -8.21 14.21
C SER A 88 -1.37 -9.45 13.36
N PHE A 89 -0.85 -10.47 14.02
CA PHE A 89 -0.51 -11.76 13.44
C PHE A 89 -1.33 -12.86 14.11
N ALA A 90 -1.69 -13.88 13.36
CA ALA A 90 -2.47 -15.00 13.84
C ALA A 90 -1.95 -16.31 13.24
N ARG A 91 -1.94 -17.37 14.05
CA ARG A 91 -1.71 -18.72 13.53
C ARG A 91 -2.89 -19.14 12.64
N PRO A 92 -2.66 -19.83 11.51
CA PRO A 92 -3.73 -20.39 10.70
C PRO A 92 -4.62 -21.32 11.54
N GLU A 93 -5.94 -21.11 11.45
CA GLU A 93 -6.94 -21.93 12.11
C GLU A 93 -8.04 -22.29 11.09
N GLU A 94 -8.56 -23.52 11.18
CA GLU A 94 -9.74 -23.90 10.40
C GLU A 94 -10.99 -23.26 10.99
N GLY A 95 -11.91 -22.83 10.14
CA GLY A 95 -13.13 -22.15 10.58
C GLY A 95 -14.15 -21.98 9.46
N MET A 96 -15.19 -21.21 9.76
CA MET A 96 -16.21 -20.84 8.77
C MET A 96 -15.56 -20.05 7.64
N SER A 97 -15.88 -20.41 6.39
CA SER A 97 -15.34 -19.76 5.20
C SER A 97 -16.47 -19.20 4.33
N PHE A 98 -16.44 -17.89 4.11
CA PHE A 98 -17.35 -17.16 3.23
C PHE A 98 -16.65 -15.91 2.70
N GLN A 99 -16.75 -15.67 1.39
CA GLN A 99 -16.36 -14.41 0.76
C GLN A 99 -17.43 -13.99 -0.26
N ARG A 100 -17.55 -12.69 -0.49
CA ARG A 100 -18.37 -12.18 -1.60
C ARG A 100 -17.74 -12.61 -2.93
N PRO A 101 -18.53 -12.92 -3.97
CA PRO A 101 -18.00 -13.16 -5.31
C PRO A 101 -17.22 -11.94 -5.81
N ALA A 102 -16.13 -12.18 -6.54
CA ALA A 102 -15.39 -11.11 -7.21
C ALA A 102 -16.30 -10.40 -8.24
N PRO A 103 -16.14 -9.08 -8.44
CA PRO A 103 -16.89 -8.37 -9.47
C PRO A 103 -16.51 -8.90 -10.85
N ARG A 104 -17.48 -8.92 -11.78
CA ARG A 104 -17.22 -9.27 -13.18
C ARG A 104 -16.65 -8.05 -13.89
N ILE A 105 -15.34 -8.05 -14.09
CA ILE A 105 -14.60 -7.01 -14.82
C ILE A 105 -13.73 -7.67 -15.89
N ASP A 106 -13.51 -6.97 -17.00
CA ASP A 106 -12.63 -7.43 -18.07
C ASP A 106 -11.23 -7.70 -17.54
N GLY A 107 -10.54 -8.69 -18.13
CA GLY A 107 -9.17 -9.02 -17.78
C GLY A 107 -8.20 -7.85 -18.04
N PRO A 108 -6.96 -7.94 -17.54
CA PRO A 108 -5.99 -6.85 -17.68
C PRO A 108 -5.50 -6.63 -19.12
N ASP A 109 -5.69 -7.59 -20.02
CA ASP A 109 -5.16 -7.54 -21.38
C ASP A 109 -5.80 -6.43 -22.21
N GLY A 110 -4.97 -5.62 -22.88
CA GLY A 110 -5.42 -4.47 -23.67
C GLY A 110 -5.78 -3.21 -22.86
N LEU A 111 -5.89 -3.29 -21.53
CA LEU A 111 -6.15 -2.11 -20.70
C LEU A 111 -4.92 -1.19 -20.60
N PRO A 112 -5.10 0.14 -20.59
CA PRO A 112 -3.99 1.07 -20.47
C PRO A 112 -3.40 1.10 -19.06
N GLU A 113 -2.14 1.48 -18.97
CA GLU A 113 -1.48 1.72 -17.70
C GLU A 113 -1.93 3.04 -17.08
N TRP A 114 -2.23 3.02 -15.79
CA TRP A 114 -2.66 4.19 -15.03
C TRP A 114 -1.69 5.37 -15.13
N THR A 115 -0.38 5.10 -15.15
CA THR A 115 0.65 6.13 -15.26
C THR A 115 0.55 6.89 -16.59
N ASP A 116 0.26 6.18 -17.69
CA ASP A 116 0.07 6.78 -19.01
C ASP A 116 -1.21 7.61 -19.05
N VAL A 117 -2.31 7.05 -18.53
CA VAL A 117 -3.61 7.74 -18.43
C VAL A 117 -3.48 9.03 -17.60
N ARG A 118 -2.80 8.96 -16.46
CA ARG A 118 -2.52 10.13 -15.59
C ARG A 118 -1.67 11.17 -16.30
N ASN A 119 -0.54 10.76 -16.89
CA ASN A 119 0.38 11.73 -17.49
C ASN A 119 -0.23 12.41 -18.71
N LYS A 120 -0.96 11.67 -19.55
CA LYS A 120 -1.74 12.22 -20.66
C LYS A 120 -2.78 13.22 -20.17
N GLY A 121 -3.58 12.86 -19.16
CA GLY A 121 -4.63 13.74 -18.62
C GLY A 121 -4.10 14.99 -17.93
N LEU A 122 -2.92 14.92 -17.31
CA LEU A 122 -2.29 16.06 -16.62
C LEU A 122 -1.30 16.85 -17.49
N GLY A 123 -1.08 16.45 -18.75
CA GLY A 123 -0.08 17.06 -19.64
C GLY A 123 1.37 16.90 -19.15
N LEU A 124 1.66 15.80 -18.44
CA LEU A 124 3.00 15.45 -17.94
C LEU A 124 3.78 14.66 -19.00
N PRO A 125 5.12 14.66 -18.97
CA PRO A 125 5.93 13.87 -19.89
C PRO A 125 5.61 12.36 -19.78
N PRO A 126 5.86 11.56 -20.83
CA PRO A 126 5.67 10.11 -20.77
C PRO A 126 6.41 9.50 -19.57
N PRO A 127 5.81 8.54 -18.86
CA PRO A 127 6.46 7.93 -17.71
C PRO A 127 7.67 7.10 -18.14
N LYS A 128 8.68 7.00 -17.28
CA LYS A 128 9.76 6.04 -17.49
C LYS A 128 9.30 4.70 -16.92
N VAL A 129 9.56 3.61 -17.65
CA VAL A 129 9.12 2.24 -17.30
C VAL A 129 9.57 1.83 -15.87
N TYR A 130 10.71 2.37 -15.40
CA TYR A 130 11.28 2.06 -14.09
C TYR A 130 10.75 2.92 -12.94
N ASP A 131 9.82 3.85 -13.19
CA ASP A 131 9.33 4.75 -12.15
C ASP A 131 8.41 4.03 -11.14
N ASN A 132 7.87 2.85 -11.49
CA ASN A 132 6.89 2.13 -10.66
C ASN A 132 7.13 0.62 -10.63
N PRO A 133 7.39 0.01 -9.45
CA PRO A 133 7.61 -1.43 -9.32
C PRO A 133 6.33 -2.26 -9.48
N ILE A 134 5.16 -1.61 -9.41
CA ILE A 134 3.84 -2.22 -9.59
C ILE A 134 3.21 -1.63 -10.86
N GLU A 135 2.87 -2.50 -11.79
CA GLU A 135 2.02 -2.20 -12.94
C GLU A 135 0.58 -2.04 -12.45
N VAL A 136 -0.08 -0.96 -12.86
CA VAL A 136 -1.49 -0.69 -12.54
C VAL A 136 -2.22 -0.45 -13.84
N ARG A 137 -3.16 -1.31 -14.21
CA ARG A 137 -4.03 -1.15 -15.39
C ARG A 137 -5.43 -0.75 -14.98
N VAL A 138 -5.99 0.24 -15.66
CA VAL A 138 -7.28 0.84 -15.32
C VAL A 138 -8.30 0.70 -16.44
N LEU A 139 -9.58 0.68 -16.05
CA LEU A 139 -10.69 0.54 -16.99
C LEU A 139 -11.19 1.89 -17.54
N ASP A 140 -10.98 3.00 -16.81
CA ASP A 140 -11.39 4.35 -17.25
C ASP A 140 -10.19 5.12 -17.80
N GLU A 141 -10.05 5.15 -19.13
CA GLU A 141 -8.97 5.90 -19.81
C GLU A 141 -9.12 7.42 -19.71
N ASN A 142 -10.28 7.91 -19.26
CA ASN A 142 -10.59 9.32 -19.11
C ASN A 142 -10.74 9.70 -17.62
N GLU A 143 -10.08 8.95 -16.74
CA GLU A 143 -10.14 9.16 -15.29
C GLU A 143 -9.63 10.56 -14.87
N PHE A 144 -8.67 11.12 -15.61
CA PHE A 144 -8.07 12.44 -15.35
C PHE A 144 -8.52 13.53 -16.31
N ALA A 145 -9.49 13.25 -17.19
CA ALA A 145 -10.09 14.29 -18.01
C ALA A 145 -10.85 15.28 -17.10
N GLU A 146 -10.69 16.58 -17.35
CA GLU A 146 -11.52 17.60 -16.70
C GLU A 146 -13.01 17.29 -16.97
N GLY A 147 -13.83 17.25 -15.92
CA GLY A 147 -15.20 16.80 -16.05
C GLY A 147 -16.04 16.99 -14.79
N GLN A 148 -17.30 16.54 -14.89
CA GLN A 148 -18.26 16.56 -13.79
C GLN A 148 -17.90 15.50 -12.72
N PRO A 149 -18.39 15.68 -11.47
CA PRO A 149 -18.36 14.63 -10.47
C PRO A 149 -18.77 13.26 -11.01
N LYS A 150 -17.97 12.24 -10.71
CA LYS A 150 -18.24 10.83 -11.04
C LYS A 150 -18.37 10.02 -9.75
N ASP A 151 -19.04 8.88 -9.82
CA ASP A 151 -19.09 7.95 -8.68
C ASP A 151 -17.65 7.61 -8.21
N PRO A 152 -17.37 7.66 -6.89
CA PRO A 152 -16.05 7.36 -6.32
C PRO A 152 -15.80 5.85 -6.28
N VAL A 153 -15.87 5.22 -7.46
CA VAL A 153 -15.61 3.80 -7.68
C VAL A 153 -14.47 3.67 -8.68
N ARG A 154 -13.51 2.82 -8.35
CA ARG A 154 -12.38 2.46 -9.23
C ARG A 154 -12.18 0.95 -9.18
N SER A 155 -11.94 0.39 -10.36
CA SER A 155 -11.38 -0.95 -10.51
C SER A 155 -10.06 -0.84 -11.25
N ALA A 156 -9.06 -1.58 -10.78
CA ALA A 156 -7.75 -1.63 -11.39
C ALA A 156 -7.17 -3.03 -11.23
N TRP A 157 -6.45 -3.48 -12.24
CA TRP A 157 -5.59 -4.66 -12.13
C TRP A 157 -4.20 -4.22 -11.69
N MET A 158 -3.62 -4.93 -10.73
CA MET A 158 -2.28 -4.66 -10.23
C MET A 158 -1.41 -5.91 -10.35
N ARG A 159 -0.15 -5.72 -10.75
CA ARG A 159 0.84 -6.80 -10.85
C ARG A 159 2.24 -6.27 -10.56
N SER A 160 3.09 -7.05 -9.90
CA SER A 160 4.51 -6.70 -9.80
C SER A 160 5.16 -6.74 -11.18
N ARG A 161 6.03 -5.76 -11.49
CA ARG A 161 6.80 -5.79 -12.73
C ARG A 161 7.95 -6.79 -12.68
N GLY A 162 8.52 -7.00 -11.49
CA GLY A 162 9.55 -7.98 -11.24
C GLY A 162 8.98 -9.30 -10.74
N VAL A 163 9.83 -10.33 -10.78
CA VAL A 163 9.58 -11.60 -10.10
C VAL A 163 9.76 -11.40 -8.60
N ILE A 164 8.75 -11.77 -7.83
CA ILE A 164 8.85 -11.81 -6.36
C ILE A 164 9.36 -13.21 -5.98
N PRO A 165 10.40 -13.31 -5.14
CA PRO A 165 10.79 -14.58 -4.52
C PRO A 165 9.58 -15.29 -3.88
N ASN A 166 9.63 -16.62 -3.81
CA ASN A 166 8.58 -17.41 -3.15
C ASN A 166 8.67 -17.30 -1.62
N ASP A 167 8.38 -16.11 -1.11
CA ASP A 167 8.44 -15.69 0.29
C ASP A 167 7.10 -15.02 0.67
N PRO A 168 6.24 -15.69 1.45
CA PRO A 168 4.93 -15.16 1.86
C PRO A 168 5.00 -13.81 2.57
N ASP A 169 6.04 -13.55 3.35
CA ASP A 169 6.21 -12.29 4.07
C ASP A 169 6.47 -11.15 3.09
N LEU A 170 7.32 -11.41 2.09
CA LEU A 170 7.61 -10.45 1.03
C LEU A 170 6.39 -10.20 0.13
N HIS A 171 5.64 -11.24 -0.23
CA HIS A 171 4.37 -11.10 -0.95
C HIS A 171 3.37 -10.22 -0.16
N THR A 172 3.27 -10.42 1.16
CA THR A 172 2.42 -9.62 2.05
C THR A 172 2.85 -8.16 2.09
N ALA A 173 4.14 -7.89 2.26
CA ALA A 173 4.67 -6.53 2.26
C ALA A 173 4.47 -5.82 0.91
N ILE A 174 4.63 -6.53 -0.21
CA ILE A 174 4.39 -5.99 -1.55
C ILE A 174 2.90 -5.71 -1.80
N LEU A 175 2.01 -6.56 -1.28
CA LEU A 175 0.58 -6.27 -1.32
C LEU A 175 0.26 -4.97 -0.57
N ILE A 176 0.78 -4.81 0.66
CA ILE A 176 0.61 -3.58 1.45
C ILE A 176 1.17 -2.35 0.73
N TYR A 177 2.34 -2.49 0.08
CA TYR A 177 2.88 -1.44 -0.78
C TYR A 177 1.89 -1.05 -1.90
N ALA A 178 1.29 -2.05 -2.53
CA ALA A 178 0.36 -1.84 -3.63
C ALA A 178 -0.98 -1.24 -3.18
N THR A 179 -1.48 -1.55 -1.97
CA THR A 179 -2.79 -1.05 -1.50
C THR A 179 -2.81 0.46 -1.25
N ASP A 180 -1.68 1.10 -0.93
CA ASP A 180 -1.59 2.57 -0.81
C ASP A 180 -1.58 3.28 -2.18
N ARG A 181 -1.64 2.53 -3.29
CA ARG A 181 -1.86 3.11 -4.62
C ARG A 181 -3.34 3.42 -4.80
N THR A 182 -3.61 4.50 -5.51
CA THR A 182 -4.92 4.82 -6.11
C THR A 182 -6.09 5.12 -5.17
N LEU A 183 -6.09 4.70 -3.90
CA LEU A 183 -7.22 4.86 -2.96
C LEU A 183 -7.67 6.32 -2.81
N ILE A 184 -6.76 7.23 -2.49
CA ILE A 184 -7.10 8.65 -2.35
C ILE A 184 -7.67 9.22 -3.65
N ALA A 185 -7.13 8.81 -4.80
CA ALA A 185 -7.58 9.29 -6.10
C ALA A 185 -9.01 8.82 -6.44
N THR A 186 -9.43 7.65 -5.93
CA THR A 186 -10.81 7.18 -6.06
C THR A 186 -11.80 8.08 -5.33
N ALA A 187 -11.50 8.47 -4.09
CA ALA A 187 -12.36 9.36 -3.30
C ALA A 187 -12.57 10.71 -4.00
N MET A 188 -11.54 11.20 -4.68
CA MET A 188 -11.57 12.51 -5.33
C MET A 188 -12.45 12.56 -6.58
N LYS A 189 -12.83 11.42 -7.17
CA LYS A 189 -13.77 11.38 -8.31
C LYS A 189 -15.12 12.01 -7.97
N GLY A 190 -15.60 11.81 -6.73
CA GLY A 190 -16.86 12.37 -6.24
C GLY A 190 -16.88 13.90 -6.16
N ALA A 191 -15.71 14.54 -6.12
CA ALA A 191 -15.57 15.99 -6.14
C ALA A 191 -15.32 16.57 -7.54
N GLY A 192 -15.42 15.75 -8.60
CA GLY A 192 -15.02 16.14 -9.96
C GLY A 192 -13.52 16.02 -10.21
N GLY A 193 -12.81 15.26 -9.37
CA GLY A 193 -11.36 15.19 -9.35
C GLY A 193 -10.73 16.24 -8.43
N VAL A 194 -9.41 16.14 -8.23
CA VAL A 194 -8.63 17.21 -7.57
C VAL A 194 -8.02 18.06 -8.66
N PRO A 195 -8.25 19.38 -8.69
CA PRO A 195 -7.36 20.27 -9.41
C PRO A 195 -6.03 20.25 -8.65
N MET A 196 -5.12 19.35 -9.04
CA MET A 196 -3.80 19.15 -8.40
C MET A 196 -2.95 20.43 -8.35
N LYS A 197 -3.32 21.46 -9.14
CA LYS A 197 -2.74 22.80 -9.11
C LYS A 197 -3.18 23.65 -7.89
N THR A 198 -4.34 23.38 -7.31
CA THR A 198 -4.93 24.18 -6.22
C THR A 198 -5.16 23.41 -4.93
N HIS A 199 -5.11 22.07 -4.96
CA HIS A 199 -5.35 21.22 -3.82
C HIS A 199 -4.31 20.09 -3.74
N MET A 200 -3.89 19.73 -2.53
CA MET A 200 -2.99 18.59 -2.28
C MET A 200 -3.70 17.53 -1.45
N GLY A 201 -3.54 16.26 -1.86
CA GLY A 201 -3.91 15.10 -1.06
C GLY A 201 -2.71 14.55 -0.29
N SER A 202 -2.94 14.05 0.92
CA SER A 202 -1.98 13.26 1.69
C SER A 202 -2.73 12.13 2.36
N SER A 203 -2.14 10.93 2.41
CA SER A 203 -2.64 9.86 3.26
C SER A 203 -2.54 10.31 4.71
N LEU A 204 -3.61 10.12 5.48
CA LEU A 204 -3.67 10.37 6.93
C LEU A 204 -3.50 9.05 7.68
N ASP A 205 -4.29 8.05 7.29
CA ASP A 205 -4.26 6.70 7.81
C ASP A 205 -4.35 5.67 6.68
N HIS A 206 -4.03 4.42 7.01
CA HIS A 206 -4.17 3.26 6.12
C HIS A 206 -4.43 2.00 6.94
N THR A 207 -5.38 1.19 6.49
CA THR A 207 -5.74 -0.08 7.14
C THR A 207 -5.87 -1.14 6.07
N VAL A 208 -5.27 -2.30 6.33
CA VAL A 208 -5.37 -3.50 5.48
C VAL A 208 -5.79 -4.65 6.36
#